data_AF-A0A662VWN9-F1
#
_entry.id   AF-A0A662VWN9-F1
#
_cell.length_a   1.000
_cell.length_b   1.000
_cell.length_c   1.000
_cell.angle_alpha   90.00
_cell.angle_beta   90.00
_cell.angle_gamma   90.00
#
_symmetry.space_group_name_H-M   'P 1'
#
loop_
_entity.id
_entity.type
_entity.pdbx_description
1 polymer ?
#
loop_
_entity_poly.entity_id
_entity_poly.type
_entity_poly.pdbx_seq_one_letter_code
_entity_poly.pdbx_strand_id
1 'polypeptide(L)'
;MFFTDWEGPWILTDFAYELAVSIFNNGTFFEKLSRYDDYLAYEVKKEGYEAGDTLKLLAPFLVAAKVSNKEVEKIAELVARFVPDSSKAMKFLQQKYKPVVISTSYIHYLSKTAELIGVKGYLHGTEIDFEKYELDERERMEILNAIDKITSLSGEELINFLDEFFWVELRKKRVGKILDEIKAVGGERKKEIVKRYVEEFSVDRIIAIGDSISDYKMLDWVRKQGGLAVSFNGNEYALKYSNIAIVSDSAISEALVVDLFIRSGYEKLKEIEKELDNYSVEIKKLFLNSNTKIYHLDEIDYKEILDKSLNMRRRLRGRVGELG
;
A
#
# COMPACT_ATOMS: atom_id res chain seq x y z
N MET A 1 -13.50 11.00 10.26
CA MET A 1 -12.82 9.78 9.77
C MET A 1 -11.60 10.20 8.99
N PHE A 2 -10.70 9.28 8.70
CA PHE A 2 -9.54 9.54 7.84
C PHE A 2 -9.31 8.33 6.93
N PHE A 3 -8.73 8.59 5.76
CA PHE A 3 -8.42 7.57 4.75
C PHE A 3 -6.93 7.30 4.76
N THR A 4 -6.54 6.05 4.62
CA THR A 4 -5.11 5.70 4.66
C THR A 4 -4.83 4.45 3.88
N ASP A 5 -3.69 4.42 3.19
CA ASP A 5 -3.07 3.16 2.83
C ASP A 5 -2.58 2.41 4.08
N TRP A 6 -2.21 1.15 3.91
CA TRP A 6 -1.72 0.28 4.98
C TRP A 6 -0.20 0.14 4.96
N GLU A 7 0.36 -0.37 3.85
CA GLU A 7 1.79 -0.64 3.69
C GLU A 7 2.54 0.66 3.38
N GLY A 8 3.53 1.01 4.20
CA GLY A 8 4.17 2.32 4.18
C GLY A 8 3.74 3.17 5.39
N PRO A 9 2.49 3.65 5.43
CA PRO A 9 1.94 4.43 6.56
C PRO A 9 1.96 3.68 7.91
N TRP A 10 1.39 2.47 7.98
CA TRP A 10 1.18 1.78 9.27
C TRP A 10 2.06 0.55 9.44
N ILE A 11 2.34 -0.16 8.35
CA ILE A 11 3.14 -1.38 8.34
C ILE A 11 4.28 -1.29 7.31
N LEU A 12 5.48 -1.74 7.66
CA LEU A 12 6.68 -1.72 6.84
C LEU A 12 6.79 -2.92 5.90
N THR A 13 6.06 -3.99 6.21
CA THR A 13 5.96 -5.21 5.41
C THR A 13 5.38 -4.89 4.04
N ASP A 14 6.04 -5.34 2.98
CA ASP A 14 5.43 -5.50 1.66
C ASP A 14 4.93 -6.94 1.58
N PHE A 15 3.61 -7.12 1.70
CA PHE A 15 3.09 -8.47 1.83
C PHE A 15 3.25 -9.29 0.56
N ALA A 16 3.20 -8.65 -0.60
CA ALA A 16 3.31 -9.31 -1.88
C ALA A 16 4.70 -9.93 -2.05
N TYR A 17 5.75 -9.18 -1.69
CA TYR A 17 7.13 -9.67 -1.64
C TYR A 17 7.30 -10.79 -0.60
N GLU A 18 6.86 -10.56 0.64
CA GLU A 18 7.06 -11.52 1.75
C GLU A 18 6.30 -12.84 1.51
N LEU A 19 5.14 -12.79 0.85
CA LEU A 19 4.38 -13.98 0.46
C LEU A 19 5.12 -14.77 -0.63
N ALA A 20 5.66 -14.09 -1.65
CA ALA A 20 6.44 -14.76 -2.69
C ALA A 20 7.71 -15.41 -2.12
N VAL A 21 8.41 -14.75 -1.19
CA VAL A 21 9.57 -15.31 -0.50
C VAL A 21 9.17 -16.48 0.40
N SER A 22 8.09 -16.36 1.18
CA SER A 22 7.66 -17.41 2.10
C SER A 22 7.23 -18.69 1.39
N ILE A 23 6.57 -18.57 0.23
CA ILE A 23 6.04 -19.72 -0.51
C ILE A 23 7.05 -20.29 -1.52
N PHE A 24 7.80 -19.44 -2.22
CA PHE A 24 8.67 -19.86 -3.33
C PHE A 24 10.17 -19.73 -3.03
N ASN A 25 10.54 -19.13 -1.90
CA ASN A 25 11.93 -18.81 -1.54
C ASN A 25 12.66 -18.04 -2.66
N ASN A 26 11.96 -17.15 -3.35
CA ASN A 26 12.46 -16.50 -4.55
C ASN A 26 12.00 -15.03 -4.64
N GLY A 27 12.82 -14.12 -4.10
CA GLY A 27 12.57 -12.67 -4.18
C GLY A 27 12.73 -12.12 -5.60
N THR A 28 13.69 -12.62 -6.37
CA THR A 28 13.93 -12.19 -7.77
C THR A 28 12.71 -12.44 -8.66
N PHE A 29 12.01 -13.54 -8.45
CA PHE A 29 10.74 -13.83 -9.13
C PHE A 29 9.72 -12.71 -8.88
N PHE A 30 9.54 -12.30 -7.62
CA PHE A 30 8.63 -11.22 -7.27
C PHE A 30 9.05 -9.89 -7.87
N GLU A 31 10.34 -9.53 -7.77
CA GLU A 31 10.86 -8.27 -8.33
C GLU A 31 10.56 -8.15 -9.84
N LYS A 32 10.61 -9.27 -10.57
CA LYS A 32 10.26 -9.31 -11.99
C LYS A 32 8.78 -9.13 -12.25
N LEU A 33 7.91 -9.72 -11.43
CA LEU A 33 6.47 -9.48 -11.52
C LEU A 33 6.12 -8.03 -11.19
N SER A 34 6.74 -7.46 -10.15
CA SER A 34 6.52 -6.06 -9.75
C SER A 34 6.97 -5.07 -10.83
N ARG A 35 8.13 -5.27 -11.46
CA ARG A 35 8.56 -4.43 -12.60
C ARG A 35 7.63 -4.55 -13.80
N TYR A 36 7.10 -5.74 -14.05
CA TYR A 36 6.15 -5.95 -15.13
C TYR A 36 4.78 -5.31 -14.82
N ASP A 37 4.34 -5.30 -13.56
CA ASP A 37 3.16 -4.55 -13.10
C ASP A 37 3.31 -3.04 -13.39
N ASP A 38 4.44 -2.45 -13.02
CA ASP A 38 4.74 -1.03 -13.28
C ASP A 38 4.76 -0.73 -14.79
N TYR A 39 5.39 -1.60 -15.58
CA TYR A 39 5.42 -1.50 -17.05
C TYR A 39 4.00 -1.48 -17.64
N LEU A 40 3.13 -2.41 -17.22
CA LEU A 40 1.75 -2.48 -17.69
C LEU A 40 0.92 -1.25 -17.29
N ALA A 41 1.09 -0.77 -16.06
CA ALA A 41 0.31 0.34 -15.53
C ALA A 41 0.73 1.70 -16.09
N TYR A 42 2.04 1.94 -16.27
CA TYR A 42 2.56 3.28 -16.60
C TYR A 42 3.04 3.45 -18.03
N GLU A 43 3.77 2.46 -18.55
CA GLU A 43 4.34 2.55 -19.89
C GLU A 43 3.30 2.15 -20.94
N VAL A 44 2.73 0.95 -20.80
CA VAL A 44 1.70 0.44 -21.72
C VAL A 44 0.34 1.07 -21.47
N LYS A 45 0.02 1.36 -20.20
CA LYS A 45 -1.32 1.78 -19.75
C LYS A 45 -2.39 0.81 -20.23
N LYS A 46 -2.16 -0.48 -19.97
CA LYS A 46 -3.04 -1.57 -20.40
C LYS A 46 -4.47 -1.30 -19.91
N GLU A 47 -5.44 -1.34 -20.83
CA GLU A 47 -6.83 -1.05 -20.50
C GLU A 47 -7.36 -1.99 -19.41
N GLY A 48 -7.97 -1.41 -18.37
CA GLY A 48 -8.50 -2.14 -17.23
C GLY A 48 -7.46 -2.67 -16.24
N TYR A 49 -6.19 -2.28 -16.38
CA TYR A 49 -5.09 -2.62 -15.48
C TYR A 49 -4.71 -1.41 -14.61
N GLU A 50 -4.44 -1.63 -13.33
CA GLU A 50 -4.09 -0.57 -12.37
C GLU A 50 -2.78 -0.92 -11.66
N ALA A 51 -2.06 0.11 -11.20
CA ALA A 51 -0.84 -0.08 -10.43
C ALA A 51 -1.13 -0.76 -9.09
N GLY A 52 -0.28 -1.71 -8.68
CA GLY A 52 -0.51 -2.55 -7.51
C GLY A 52 -1.30 -3.82 -7.81
N ASP A 53 -1.50 -4.16 -9.08
CA ASP A 53 -2.03 -5.46 -9.54
C ASP A 53 -0.94 -6.57 -9.49
N THR A 54 0.26 -6.30 -8.96
CA THR A 54 1.31 -7.33 -8.77
C THR A 54 0.78 -8.57 -8.03
N LEU A 55 -0.08 -8.40 -7.02
CA LEU A 55 -0.71 -9.52 -6.31
C LEU A 55 -1.65 -10.34 -7.21
N LYS A 56 -2.36 -9.70 -8.12
CA LYS A 56 -3.17 -10.39 -9.14
C LYS A 56 -2.29 -11.24 -10.05
N LEU A 57 -1.10 -10.77 -10.41
CA LEU A 57 -0.12 -11.56 -11.17
C LEU A 57 0.49 -12.71 -10.35
N LEU A 58 0.64 -12.53 -9.04
CA LEU A 58 1.16 -13.56 -8.14
C LEU A 58 0.12 -14.66 -7.84
N ALA A 59 -1.17 -14.33 -7.87
CA ALA A 59 -2.26 -15.22 -7.45
C ALA A 59 -2.28 -16.61 -8.14
N PRO A 60 -2.11 -16.75 -9.47
CA PRO A 60 -2.07 -18.06 -10.12
C PRO A 60 -1.00 -18.99 -9.54
N PHE A 61 0.15 -18.44 -9.16
CA PHE A 61 1.25 -19.22 -8.59
C PHE A 61 0.93 -19.67 -7.16
N LEU A 62 0.30 -18.80 -6.35
CA LEU A 62 -0.12 -19.14 -4.99
C LEU A 62 -1.15 -20.27 -5.00
N VAL A 63 -2.12 -20.20 -5.93
CA VAL A 63 -3.09 -21.28 -6.14
C VAL A 63 -2.39 -22.56 -6.60
N ALA A 64 -1.43 -22.48 -7.52
CA ALA A 64 -0.66 -23.64 -7.96
C ALA A 64 0.22 -24.25 -6.84
N ALA A 65 0.65 -23.44 -5.88
CA ALA A 65 1.32 -23.90 -4.66
C ALA A 65 0.34 -24.46 -3.60
N LYS A 66 -0.96 -24.46 -3.87
CA LYS A 66 -2.04 -24.89 -2.95
C LYS A 66 -2.04 -24.10 -1.63
N VAL A 67 -1.70 -22.82 -1.70
CA VAL A 67 -1.76 -21.90 -0.55
C VAL A 67 -3.21 -21.77 -0.08
N SER A 68 -3.45 -21.93 1.22
CA SER A 68 -4.80 -21.75 1.80
C SER A 68 -5.00 -20.34 2.35
N ASN A 69 -6.26 -19.91 2.50
CA ASN A 69 -6.58 -18.61 3.12
C ASN A 69 -5.96 -18.48 4.53
N LYS A 70 -6.00 -19.57 5.31
CA LYS A 70 -5.42 -19.63 6.66
C LYS A 70 -3.89 -19.57 6.66
N GLU A 71 -3.23 -20.08 5.62
CA GLU A 71 -1.78 -19.98 5.49
C GLU A 71 -1.36 -18.53 5.19
N VAL A 72 -2.11 -17.82 4.35
CA VAL A 72 -1.91 -16.38 4.10
C VAL A 72 -2.01 -15.58 5.40
N GLU A 73 -3.00 -15.86 6.25
CA GLU A 73 -3.12 -15.22 7.57
C GLU A 73 -1.93 -15.54 8.51
N LYS A 74 -1.46 -16.79 8.52
CA LYS A 74 -0.30 -17.16 9.34
C LYS A 74 0.96 -16.46 8.88
N ILE A 75 1.20 -16.41 7.57
CA ILE A 75 2.35 -15.67 7.01
C ILE A 75 2.22 -14.19 7.35
N ALA A 76 1.03 -13.60 7.19
CA ALA A 76 0.76 -12.22 7.56
C ALA A 76 1.17 -11.88 8.99
N GLU A 77 0.83 -12.74 9.96
CA GLU A 77 1.22 -12.57 11.36
C GLU A 77 2.73 -12.70 11.57
N LEU A 78 3.38 -13.67 10.91
CA LEU A 78 4.82 -13.93 11.04
C LEU A 78 5.69 -12.80 10.45
N VAL A 79 5.26 -12.20 9.34
CA VAL A 79 6.05 -11.18 8.63
C VAL A 79 5.68 -9.75 9.00
N ALA A 80 4.70 -9.56 9.90
CA ALA A 80 4.21 -8.23 10.28
C ALA A 80 5.31 -7.40 10.98
N ARG A 81 5.71 -6.30 10.36
CA ARG A 81 6.65 -5.32 10.90
C ARG A 81 6.02 -3.95 10.82
N PHE A 82 5.62 -3.37 11.95
CA PHE A 82 4.92 -2.09 11.96
C PHE A 82 5.87 -0.90 11.92
N VAL A 83 5.40 0.23 11.39
CA VAL A 83 6.06 1.52 11.60
C VAL A 83 6.13 1.77 13.12
N PRO A 84 7.23 2.31 13.65
CA PRO A 84 7.31 2.64 15.07
C PRO A 84 6.12 3.49 15.52
N ASP A 85 5.61 3.19 16.71
CA ASP A 85 4.44 3.81 17.33
C ASP A 85 3.07 3.59 16.64
N SER A 86 2.95 2.79 15.57
CA SER A 86 1.67 2.55 14.87
C SER A 86 0.50 2.20 15.79
N SER A 87 0.70 1.29 16.76
CA SER A 87 -0.37 0.92 17.70
C SER A 87 -0.79 2.09 18.59
N LYS A 88 0.16 2.92 19.06
CA LYS A 88 -0.14 4.10 19.88
C LYS A 88 -0.83 5.19 19.07
N ALA A 89 -0.31 5.47 17.87
CA ALA A 89 -0.86 6.42 16.93
C ALA A 89 -2.30 6.06 16.52
N MET A 90 -2.53 4.79 16.14
CA MET A 90 -3.87 4.29 15.80
C MET A 90 -4.81 4.35 17.00
N LYS A 91 -4.36 3.94 18.19
CA LYS A 91 -5.15 4.05 19.43
C LYS A 91 -5.54 5.49 19.74
N PHE A 92 -4.64 6.44 19.54
CA PHE A 92 -4.90 7.87 19.72
C PHE A 92 -5.96 8.38 18.74
N LEU A 93 -5.82 8.10 17.44
CA LEU A 93 -6.78 8.51 16.42
C LEU A 93 -8.18 7.93 16.66
N GLN A 94 -8.25 6.66 17.04
CA GLN A 94 -9.51 5.95 17.26
C GLN A 94 -10.34 6.45 18.46
N GLN A 95 -9.78 7.34 19.29
CA GLN A 95 -10.57 8.02 20.32
C GLN A 95 -11.60 9.00 19.73
N LYS A 96 -11.33 9.53 18.52
CA LYS A 96 -12.15 10.58 17.89
C LYS A 96 -12.56 10.26 16.44
N TYR A 97 -11.77 9.44 15.75
CA TYR A 97 -11.92 9.21 14.31
C TYR A 97 -11.95 7.72 14.00
N LYS A 98 -12.74 7.34 12.99
CA LYS A 98 -12.70 5.99 12.42
C LYS A 98 -11.70 5.94 11.25
N PRO A 99 -10.74 5.00 11.22
CA PRO A 99 -9.91 4.78 10.05
C PRO A 99 -10.72 4.10 8.93
N VAL A 100 -10.45 4.49 7.70
CA VAL A 100 -10.82 3.75 6.48
C VAL A 100 -9.49 3.35 5.84
N VAL A 101 -9.10 2.09 6.06
CA VAL A 101 -7.84 1.54 5.54
C VAL A 101 -8.10 0.93 4.18
N ILE A 102 -7.32 1.33 3.18
CA ILE A 102 -7.51 0.95 1.79
C ILE A 102 -6.17 0.47 1.22
N SER A 103 -6.03 -0.84 1.05
CA SER A 103 -4.77 -1.48 0.69
C SER A 103 -4.90 -2.31 -0.58
N THR A 104 -3.85 -2.33 -1.40
CA THR A 104 -3.72 -3.27 -2.52
C THR A 104 -3.55 -4.72 -2.04
N SER A 105 -3.13 -4.94 -0.79
CA SER A 105 -2.90 -6.27 -0.23
C SER A 105 -4.18 -7.06 0.00
N TYR A 106 -4.05 -8.39 0.07
CA TYR A 106 -5.21 -9.28 0.27
C TYR A 106 -5.94 -8.98 1.58
N ILE A 107 -7.27 -9.07 1.56
CA ILE A 107 -8.11 -8.78 2.72
C ILE A 107 -7.77 -9.66 3.94
N HIS A 108 -7.29 -10.90 3.71
CA HIS A 108 -6.79 -11.80 4.75
C HIS A 108 -5.62 -11.19 5.53
N TYR A 109 -4.62 -10.68 4.81
CA TYR A 109 -3.45 -10.02 5.38
C TYR A 109 -3.84 -8.72 6.08
N LEU A 110 -4.63 -7.88 5.40
CA LEU A 110 -5.05 -6.60 5.96
C LEU A 110 -5.82 -6.81 7.26
N SER A 111 -6.79 -7.73 7.29
CA SER A 111 -7.59 -8.03 8.48
C SER A 111 -6.72 -8.55 9.62
N LYS A 112 -5.83 -9.51 9.34
CA LYS A 112 -4.95 -10.10 10.36
C LYS A 112 -4.00 -9.05 10.94
N THR A 113 -3.34 -8.25 10.10
CA THR A 113 -2.37 -7.26 10.58
C THR A 113 -3.03 -6.04 11.24
N ALA A 114 -4.22 -5.65 10.77
CA ALA A 114 -5.03 -4.61 11.41
C ALA A 114 -5.48 -5.02 12.82
N GLU A 115 -5.80 -6.30 13.03
CA GLU A 115 -6.10 -6.88 14.35
C GLU A 115 -4.92 -6.71 15.32
N LEU A 116 -3.68 -6.96 14.87
CA LEU A 116 -2.47 -6.92 15.71
C LEU A 116 -2.21 -5.55 16.35
N ILE A 117 -2.61 -4.45 15.71
CA ILE A 117 -2.51 -3.09 16.30
C ILE A 117 -3.85 -2.52 16.78
N GLY A 118 -4.91 -3.32 16.73
CA GLY A 118 -6.23 -2.97 17.27
C GLY A 118 -7.02 -1.97 16.43
N VAL A 119 -6.92 -2.04 15.10
CA VAL A 119 -7.72 -1.21 14.19
C VAL A 119 -9.22 -1.53 14.35
N LYS A 120 -10.02 -0.48 14.53
CA LYS A 120 -11.48 -0.51 14.64
C LYS A 120 -12.06 0.47 13.62
N GLY A 121 -12.01 0.07 12.35
CA GLY A 121 -12.46 0.89 11.23
C GLY A 121 -12.96 0.04 10.08
N TYR A 122 -12.93 0.62 8.89
CA TYR A 122 -13.31 -0.05 7.67
C TYR A 122 -12.05 -0.51 6.94
N LEU A 123 -12.01 -1.77 6.54
CA LEU A 123 -10.88 -2.38 5.83
C LEU A 123 -11.31 -2.70 4.41
N HIS A 124 -10.58 -2.18 3.43
CA HIS A 124 -10.76 -2.48 2.01
C HIS A 124 -9.44 -3.03 1.48
N GLY A 125 -9.46 -4.29 1.10
CA GLY A 125 -8.31 -5.01 0.56
C GLY A 125 -8.71 -5.80 -0.67
N THR A 126 -7.73 -6.38 -1.35
CA THR A 126 -7.97 -7.24 -2.52
C THR A 126 -8.66 -8.53 -2.07
N GLU A 127 -9.85 -8.77 -2.60
CA GLU A 127 -10.62 -9.98 -2.30
C GLU A 127 -10.16 -11.15 -3.19
N ILE A 128 -9.97 -12.31 -2.57
CA ILE A 128 -9.66 -13.57 -3.22
C ILE A 128 -10.08 -14.69 -2.28
N ASP A 129 -10.50 -15.83 -2.82
CA ASP A 129 -10.57 -17.09 -2.09
C ASP A 129 -9.60 -18.06 -2.78
N PHE A 130 -8.47 -18.38 -2.14
CA PHE A 130 -7.44 -19.23 -2.75
C PHE A 130 -7.92 -20.67 -2.93
N GLU A 131 -8.85 -21.13 -2.10
CA GLU A 131 -9.32 -22.52 -2.07
C GLU A 131 -10.44 -22.77 -3.08
N LYS A 132 -10.98 -21.71 -3.70
CA LYS A 132 -12.01 -21.78 -4.75
C LYS A 132 -11.49 -22.39 -6.06
N TYR A 133 -10.18 -22.34 -6.30
CA TYR A 133 -9.60 -22.68 -7.60
C TYR A 133 -9.03 -24.10 -7.61
N GLU A 134 -9.62 -24.99 -8.41
CA GLU A 134 -9.11 -26.33 -8.64
C GLU A 134 -8.23 -26.39 -9.90
N LEU A 135 -7.02 -26.93 -9.73
CA LEU A 135 -6.02 -27.16 -10.76
C LEU A 135 -5.76 -28.66 -10.91
N ASP A 136 -5.68 -29.16 -12.14
CA ASP A 136 -5.07 -30.48 -12.36
C ASP A 136 -3.55 -30.43 -12.16
N GLU A 137 -2.93 -31.58 -11.89
CA GLU A 137 -1.49 -31.63 -11.59
C GLU A 137 -0.61 -31.19 -12.75
N ARG A 138 -1.06 -31.31 -14.01
CA ARG A 138 -0.29 -30.85 -15.17
C ARG A 138 -0.31 -29.33 -15.25
N GLU A 139 -1.49 -28.72 -15.15
CA GLU A 139 -1.66 -27.27 -15.13
C GLU A 139 -0.87 -26.65 -13.97
N ARG A 140 -0.95 -27.28 -12.80
CA ARG A 140 -0.21 -26.87 -11.60
C ARG A 140 1.30 -26.85 -11.83
N MET A 141 1.86 -27.94 -12.37
CA MET A 141 3.30 -28.04 -12.63
C MET A 141 3.76 -27.06 -13.72
N GLU A 142 2.96 -26.83 -14.76
CA GLU A 142 3.27 -25.84 -15.79
C GLU A 142 3.41 -24.42 -15.21
N ILE A 143 2.53 -24.03 -14.29
CA ILE A 143 2.59 -22.72 -13.60
C ILE A 143 3.80 -22.63 -12.68
N LEU A 144 4.07 -23.66 -11.87
CA LEU A 144 5.19 -23.64 -10.95
C LEU A 144 6.54 -23.62 -11.69
N ASN A 145 6.65 -24.34 -12.81
CA ASN A 145 7.85 -24.34 -13.64
C ASN A 145 8.12 -22.97 -14.30
N ALA A 146 7.08 -22.13 -14.47
CA ALA A 146 7.26 -20.79 -14.99
C ALA A 146 8.03 -19.88 -14.03
N ILE A 147 8.07 -20.18 -12.72
CA ILE A 147 8.80 -19.39 -11.71
C ILE A 147 10.30 -19.31 -12.06
N ASP A 148 10.93 -20.45 -12.33
CA ASP A 148 12.35 -20.51 -12.67
C ASP A 148 12.63 -19.82 -14.02
N LYS A 149 11.72 -19.96 -14.98
CA LYS A 149 11.83 -19.30 -16.29
C LYS A 149 11.72 -17.79 -16.17
N ILE A 150 10.77 -17.28 -15.40
CA ILE A 150 10.66 -15.84 -15.10
C ILE A 150 11.94 -15.38 -14.42
N THR A 151 12.45 -16.15 -13.46
CA THR A 151 13.67 -15.84 -12.71
C THR A 151 14.93 -15.82 -13.59
N SER A 152 14.98 -16.53 -14.72
CA SER A 152 16.15 -16.51 -15.62
C SER A 152 16.10 -15.42 -16.72
N LEU A 153 14.91 -14.99 -17.15
CA LEU A 153 14.75 -14.05 -18.27
C LEU A 153 14.92 -12.57 -17.87
N SER A 154 15.31 -11.70 -18.80
CA SER A 154 15.36 -10.25 -18.54
C SER A 154 15.02 -9.43 -19.78
N GLY A 155 14.79 -8.13 -19.60
CA GLY A 155 14.49 -7.20 -20.70
C GLY A 155 13.26 -7.61 -21.51
N GLU A 156 13.35 -7.45 -22.83
CA GLU A 156 12.26 -7.74 -23.78
C GLU A 156 11.85 -9.22 -23.77
N GLU A 157 12.79 -10.15 -23.57
CA GLU A 157 12.49 -11.59 -23.50
C GLU A 157 11.58 -11.91 -22.32
N LEU A 158 11.81 -11.27 -21.18
CA LEU A 158 10.95 -11.40 -19.99
C LEU A 158 9.55 -10.85 -20.25
N ILE A 159 9.47 -9.64 -20.83
CA ILE A 159 8.17 -8.99 -21.13
C ILE A 159 7.35 -9.87 -22.07
N ASN A 160 7.95 -10.32 -23.17
CA ASN A 160 7.28 -11.19 -24.14
C ASN A 160 6.82 -12.52 -23.52
N PHE A 161 7.66 -13.13 -22.66
CA PHE A 161 7.27 -14.34 -21.95
C PHE A 161 6.09 -14.10 -20.98
N LEU A 162 6.13 -13.02 -20.20
CA LEU A 162 5.05 -12.69 -19.27
C LEU A 162 3.75 -12.34 -20.00
N ASP A 163 3.84 -11.64 -21.14
CA ASP A 163 2.68 -11.33 -21.98
C ASP A 163 2.01 -12.60 -22.52
N GLU A 164 2.81 -13.52 -23.07
CA GLU A 164 2.33 -14.82 -23.55
C GLU A 164 1.76 -15.65 -22.40
N PHE A 165 2.50 -15.78 -21.30
CA PHE A 165 2.10 -16.58 -20.15
C PHE A 165 0.78 -16.11 -19.52
N PHE A 166 0.67 -14.82 -19.17
CA PHE A 166 -0.52 -14.30 -18.50
C PHE A 166 -1.70 -14.07 -19.44
N TRP A 167 -1.46 -13.48 -20.61
CA TRP A 167 -2.56 -12.98 -21.44
C TRP A 167 -2.94 -13.92 -22.57
N VAL A 168 -2.16 -14.96 -22.84
CA VAL A 168 -2.45 -15.96 -23.89
C VAL A 168 -2.60 -17.37 -23.32
N GLU A 169 -1.61 -17.87 -22.59
CA GLU A 169 -1.60 -19.25 -22.10
C GLU A 169 -2.52 -19.46 -20.89
N LEU A 170 -2.36 -18.66 -19.83
CA LEU A 170 -3.16 -18.79 -18.61
C LEU A 170 -4.64 -18.59 -18.87
N ARG A 171 -5.02 -17.63 -19.73
CA ARG A 171 -6.42 -17.36 -20.10
C ARG A 171 -7.12 -18.52 -20.78
N LYS A 172 -6.39 -19.46 -21.39
CA LYS A 172 -6.96 -20.69 -21.96
C LYS A 172 -7.24 -21.76 -20.90
N LYS A 173 -6.73 -21.57 -19.69
CA LYS A 173 -6.81 -22.53 -18.59
C LYS A 173 -7.85 -22.11 -17.55
N ARG A 174 -8.21 -23.01 -16.63
CA ARG A 174 -9.23 -22.73 -15.61
C ARG A 174 -8.77 -21.67 -14.63
N VAL A 175 -7.50 -21.72 -14.22
CA VAL A 175 -6.95 -20.75 -13.28
C VAL A 175 -6.86 -19.35 -13.87
N GLY A 176 -6.79 -19.21 -15.20
CA GLY A 176 -6.67 -17.89 -15.85
C GLY A 176 -7.79 -16.92 -15.50
N LYS A 177 -8.97 -17.44 -15.13
CA LYS A 177 -10.11 -16.64 -14.64
C LYS A 177 -9.75 -15.79 -13.43
N ILE A 178 -8.78 -16.20 -12.63
CA ILE A 178 -8.29 -15.46 -11.46
C ILE A 178 -7.82 -14.04 -11.83
N LEU A 179 -7.27 -13.87 -13.03
CA LEU A 179 -6.77 -12.58 -13.52
C LEU A 179 -7.92 -11.59 -13.82
N ASP A 180 -9.10 -12.11 -14.13
CA ASP A 180 -10.29 -11.28 -14.39
C ASP A 180 -11.16 -11.12 -13.13
N GLU A 181 -11.13 -12.11 -12.23
CA GLU A 181 -11.87 -12.09 -10.95
C GLU A 181 -11.20 -11.20 -9.89
N ILE A 182 -9.86 -11.24 -9.79
CA ILE A 182 -9.15 -10.40 -8.83
C ILE A 182 -9.18 -8.95 -9.28
N LYS A 183 -9.70 -8.13 -8.39
CA LYS A 183 -9.76 -6.68 -8.53
C LYS A 183 -8.92 -6.04 -7.45
N ALA A 184 -7.62 -5.84 -7.69
CA ALA A 184 -6.76 -5.23 -6.69
C ALA A 184 -7.19 -3.81 -6.33
N VAL A 185 -7.19 -3.46 -5.04
CA VAL A 185 -7.67 -2.14 -4.58
C VAL A 185 -6.56 -1.10 -4.69
N GLY A 186 -6.11 -0.83 -5.92
CA GLY A 186 -5.13 0.20 -6.27
C GLY A 186 -5.74 1.35 -7.07
N GLY A 187 -5.04 2.48 -7.11
CA GLY A 187 -5.31 3.61 -8.01
C GLY A 187 -6.76 4.09 -7.94
N GLU A 188 -7.50 3.83 -9.03
CA GLU A 188 -8.88 4.33 -9.19
C GLU A 188 -9.81 3.79 -8.11
N ARG A 189 -9.64 2.53 -7.68
CA ARG A 189 -10.49 1.91 -6.67
C ARG A 189 -10.32 2.55 -5.30
N LYS A 190 -9.09 2.97 -4.94
CA LYS A 190 -8.87 3.71 -3.68
C LYS A 190 -9.63 5.03 -3.68
N LYS A 191 -9.55 5.78 -4.79
CA LYS A 191 -10.29 7.03 -4.98
C LYS A 191 -11.81 6.84 -4.86
N GLU A 192 -12.38 5.84 -5.54
CA GLU A 192 -13.82 5.60 -5.50
C GLU A 192 -14.32 5.18 -4.10
N ILE A 193 -13.50 4.44 -3.33
CA ILE A 193 -13.81 4.15 -1.93
C ILE A 193 -13.85 5.46 -1.13
N VAL A 194 -12.82 6.31 -1.22
CA VAL A 194 -12.81 7.60 -0.49
C VAL A 194 -14.04 8.43 -0.86
N LYS A 195 -14.33 8.59 -2.15
CA LYS A 195 -15.48 9.34 -2.64
C LYS A 195 -16.80 8.83 -2.05
N ARG A 196 -17.03 7.51 -2.09
CA ARG A 196 -18.22 6.88 -1.50
C ARG A 196 -18.39 7.24 -0.02
N TYR A 197 -17.32 7.12 0.77
CA TYR A 197 -17.38 7.44 2.20
C TYR A 197 -17.57 8.94 2.47
N VAL A 198 -16.94 9.80 1.67
CA VAL A 198 -17.13 11.26 1.78
C VAL A 198 -18.59 11.63 1.55
N GLU A 199 -19.21 11.06 0.52
CA GLU A 199 -20.63 11.27 0.20
C GLU A 199 -21.56 10.66 1.27
N GLU A 200 -21.36 9.38 1.62
CA GLU A 200 -22.22 8.63 2.55
C GLU A 200 -22.21 9.23 3.97
N PHE A 201 -21.05 9.68 4.44
CA PHE A 201 -20.88 10.18 5.80
C PHE A 201 -20.74 11.71 5.88
N SER A 202 -20.90 12.42 4.76
CA SER A 202 -20.78 13.89 4.69
C SER A 202 -19.50 14.41 5.35
N VAL A 203 -18.36 13.86 4.94
CA VAL A 203 -17.05 14.19 5.54
C VAL A 203 -16.62 15.60 5.11
N ASP A 204 -16.60 16.54 6.06
CA ASP A 204 -16.21 17.94 5.82
C ASP A 204 -14.70 18.09 5.50
N ARG A 205 -13.83 17.70 6.43
CA ARG A 205 -12.38 17.77 6.25
C ARG A 205 -11.82 16.42 5.79
N ILE A 206 -11.70 16.28 4.48
CA ILE A 206 -11.18 15.06 3.84
C ILE A 206 -9.66 15.01 4.00
N ILE A 207 -9.15 13.90 4.54
CA ILE A 207 -7.71 13.64 4.64
C ILE A 207 -7.40 12.22 4.21
N ALA A 208 -6.40 12.06 3.35
CA ALA A 208 -5.90 10.77 2.89
C ALA A 208 -4.37 10.69 3.04
N ILE A 209 -3.89 9.52 3.47
CA ILE A 209 -2.46 9.22 3.62
C ILE A 209 -2.09 8.08 2.67
N GLY A 210 -0.99 8.24 1.94
CA GLY A 210 -0.40 7.21 1.09
C GLY A 210 1.11 7.38 0.98
N ASP A 211 1.76 6.43 0.33
CA ASP A 211 3.23 6.42 0.18
C ASP A 211 3.70 6.07 -1.23
N SER A 212 2.80 5.58 -2.09
CA SER A 212 3.20 4.92 -3.32
C SER A 212 2.37 5.31 -4.53
N ILE A 213 2.71 4.64 -5.61
CA ILE A 213 2.04 4.67 -6.89
C ILE A 213 0.58 4.19 -6.80
N SER A 214 0.24 3.31 -5.86
CA SER A 214 -1.15 2.84 -5.72
C SER A 214 -2.10 3.92 -5.16
N ASP A 215 -1.55 5.01 -4.59
CA ASP A 215 -2.32 6.04 -3.88
C ASP A 215 -2.56 7.30 -4.71
N TYR A 216 -1.84 7.49 -5.82
CA TYR A 216 -1.77 8.81 -6.46
C TYR A 216 -3.14 9.37 -6.87
N LYS A 217 -4.05 8.53 -7.38
CA LYS A 217 -5.40 8.98 -7.78
C LYS A 217 -6.25 9.37 -6.57
N MET A 218 -6.10 8.66 -5.45
CA MET A 218 -6.75 9.00 -4.18
C MET A 218 -6.23 10.34 -3.66
N LEU A 219 -4.90 10.49 -3.58
CA LEU A 219 -4.23 11.69 -3.11
C LEU A 219 -4.57 12.92 -3.98
N ASP A 220 -4.48 12.79 -5.31
CA ASP A 220 -4.80 13.87 -6.24
C ASP A 220 -6.27 14.30 -6.12
N TRP A 221 -7.19 13.34 -5.98
CA TRP A 221 -8.60 13.66 -5.81
C TRP A 221 -8.86 14.40 -4.51
N VAL A 222 -8.31 13.93 -3.38
CA VAL A 222 -8.46 14.60 -2.07
C VAL A 222 -7.91 16.02 -2.14
N ARG A 223 -6.72 16.20 -2.72
CA ARG A 223 -6.12 17.52 -2.95
C ARG A 223 -7.05 18.45 -3.75
N LYS A 224 -7.61 17.95 -4.86
CA LYS A 224 -8.52 18.71 -5.74
C LYS A 224 -9.86 19.05 -5.09
N GLN A 225 -10.30 18.27 -4.10
CA GLN A 225 -11.48 18.60 -3.29
C GLN A 225 -11.19 19.64 -2.19
N GLY A 226 -9.97 20.17 -2.10
CA GLY A 226 -9.57 21.07 -1.02
C GLY A 226 -9.31 20.37 0.32
N GLY A 227 -9.19 19.04 0.30
CA GLY A 227 -8.77 18.24 1.46
C GLY A 227 -7.25 18.24 1.65
N LEU A 228 -6.78 17.37 2.55
CA LEU A 228 -5.36 17.18 2.84
C LEU A 228 -4.87 15.82 2.32
N ALA A 229 -4.11 15.84 1.24
CA ALA A 229 -3.37 14.69 0.75
C ALA A 229 -1.97 14.65 1.39
N VAL A 230 -1.63 13.53 2.04
CA VAL A 230 -0.41 13.35 2.81
C VAL A 230 0.42 12.23 2.21
N SER A 231 1.67 12.54 1.84
CA SER A 231 2.68 11.54 1.47
C SER A 231 3.50 11.19 2.70
N PHE A 232 3.37 9.97 3.24
CA PHE A 232 4.19 9.50 4.36
C PHE A 232 5.36 8.65 3.87
N ASN A 233 6.59 9.15 4.00
CA ASN A 233 7.81 8.51 3.46
C ASN A 233 7.65 8.05 2.00
N GLY A 234 6.86 8.80 1.23
CA GLY A 234 6.40 8.38 -0.07
C GLY A 234 7.44 8.52 -1.18
N ASN A 235 7.21 7.78 -2.26
CA ASN A 235 7.97 7.87 -3.50
C ASN A 235 7.55 9.11 -4.33
N GLU A 236 8.14 9.28 -5.51
CA GLU A 236 7.85 10.42 -6.40
C GLU A 236 6.36 10.52 -6.77
N TYR A 237 5.69 9.38 -6.94
CA TYR A 237 4.27 9.35 -7.29
C TYR A 237 3.42 9.90 -6.14
N ALA A 238 3.58 9.42 -4.91
CA ALA A 238 2.81 9.96 -3.79
C ALA A 238 3.12 11.45 -3.52
N LEU A 239 4.39 11.83 -3.62
CA LEU A 239 4.84 13.19 -3.37
C LEU A 239 4.19 14.20 -4.34
N LYS A 240 4.21 13.91 -5.65
CA LYS A 240 3.68 14.79 -6.71
C LYS A 240 2.18 15.14 -6.56
N TYR A 241 1.42 14.26 -5.92
CA TYR A 241 -0.04 14.39 -5.80
C TYR A 241 -0.51 14.74 -4.38
N SER A 242 0.42 15.09 -3.49
CA SER A 242 0.12 15.46 -2.11
C SER A 242 0.14 16.97 -1.87
N ASN A 243 -0.44 17.42 -0.76
CA ASN A 243 -0.29 18.79 -0.25
C ASN A 243 0.93 18.90 0.69
N ILE A 244 1.19 17.84 1.47
CA ILE A 244 2.31 17.77 2.39
C ILE A 244 3.04 16.44 2.27
N ALA A 245 4.30 16.44 2.69
CA ALA A 245 5.09 15.24 2.89
C ALA A 245 5.51 15.12 4.35
N ILE A 246 5.29 13.96 4.94
CA ILE A 246 5.81 13.60 6.25
C ILE A 246 7.00 12.67 6.02
N VAL A 247 8.19 13.10 6.43
CA VAL A 247 9.38 12.27 6.46
C VAL A 247 9.67 11.93 7.92
N SER A 248 9.39 10.71 8.34
CA SER A 248 9.42 10.31 9.76
C SER A 248 9.72 8.84 9.96
N ASP A 249 10.30 8.47 11.10
CA ASP A 249 10.38 7.10 11.60
C ASP A 249 9.28 6.70 12.56
N SER A 250 8.25 7.53 12.76
CA SER A 250 7.17 7.24 13.70
C SER A 250 5.80 7.62 13.13
N ALA A 251 4.86 6.68 13.25
CA ALA A 251 3.46 6.87 12.87
C ALA A 251 2.74 7.92 13.75
N ILE A 252 3.37 8.38 14.85
CA ILE A 252 2.81 9.46 15.66
C ILE A 252 2.70 10.77 14.87
N SER A 253 3.59 10.96 13.90
CA SER A 253 3.58 12.15 13.03
C SER A 253 2.31 12.19 12.20
N GLU A 254 1.93 11.07 11.58
CA GLU A 254 0.66 10.92 10.85
C GLU A 254 -0.54 11.19 11.74
N ALA A 255 -0.55 10.59 12.94
CA ALA A 255 -1.64 10.77 13.90
C ALA A 255 -1.84 12.24 14.31
N LEU A 256 -0.75 12.98 14.53
CA LEU A 256 -0.82 14.40 14.88
C LEU A 256 -1.28 15.26 13.71
N VAL A 257 -0.80 14.96 12.49
CA VAL A 257 -1.28 15.62 11.28
C VAL A 257 -2.78 15.42 11.08
N VAL A 258 -3.26 14.18 11.24
CA VAL A 258 -4.69 13.84 11.11
C VAL A 258 -5.54 14.58 12.13
N ASP A 259 -5.20 14.50 13.43
CA ASP A 259 -5.99 15.17 14.46
C ASP A 259 -5.99 16.69 14.28
N LEU A 260 -4.82 17.28 14.01
CA LEU A 260 -4.70 18.74 13.87
C LEU A 260 -5.46 19.25 12.66
N PHE A 261 -5.36 18.58 11.51
CA PHE A 261 -6.08 18.97 10.32
C PHE A 261 -7.60 18.83 10.50
N ILE A 262 -8.07 17.68 11.00
CA ILE A 262 -9.51 17.47 11.19
C ILE A 262 -10.08 18.44 12.23
N ARG A 263 -9.34 18.78 13.29
CA ARG A 263 -9.80 19.69 14.34
C ARG A 263 -9.72 21.16 13.94
N SER A 264 -8.64 21.57 13.29
CA SER A 264 -8.26 22.99 13.16
C SER A 264 -7.94 23.45 11.73
N GLY A 265 -7.92 22.56 10.75
CA GLY A 265 -7.65 22.88 9.35
C GLY A 265 -6.16 23.07 9.02
N TYR A 266 -5.88 23.37 7.75
CA TYR A 266 -4.53 23.40 7.17
C TYR A 266 -3.63 24.50 7.76
N GLU A 267 -4.16 25.69 8.03
CA GLU A 267 -3.33 26.79 8.55
C GLU A 267 -2.73 26.49 9.92
N LYS A 268 -3.44 25.73 10.76
CA LYS A 268 -2.89 25.29 12.06
C LYS A 268 -1.85 24.20 11.94
N LEU A 269 -1.87 23.44 10.84
CA LEU A 269 -0.84 22.43 10.57
C LEU A 269 0.55 23.05 10.37
N LYS A 270 0.62 24.25 9.77
CA LYS A 270 1.87 25.01 9.61
C LYS A 270 2.51 25.39 10.95
N GLU A 271 1.72 25.39 12.03
CA GLU A 271 2.16 25.71 13.39
C GLU A 271 2.21 24.48 14.30
N ILE A 272 2.34 23.26 13.74
CA ILE A 272 2.22 22.01 14.51
C ILE A 272 3.08 21.98 15.77
N GLU A 273 4.30 22.52 15.72
CA GLU A 273 5.21 22.59 16.88
C GLU A 273 4.62 23.38 18.06
N LYS A 274 3.91 24.49 17.77
CA LYS A 274 3.21 25.28 18.81
C LYS A 274 1.97 24.56 19.32
N GLU A 275 1.30 23.82 18.43
CA GLU A 275 0.09 23.07 18.76
C GLU A 275 0.39 21.79 19.57
N LEU A 276 1.65 21.35 19.67
CA LEU A 276 2.05 20.19 20.47
C LEU A 276 1.68 20.31 21.96
N ASP A 277 1.59 21.53 22.49
CA ASP A 277 1.19 21.78 23.88
C ASP A 277 -0.27 21.40 24.17
N ASN A 278 -1.09 21.26 23.12
CA ASN A 278 -2.48 20.81 23.23
C ASN A 278 -2.63 19.28 23.33
N TYR A 279 -1.54 18.53 23.22
CA TYR A 279 -1.54 17.06 23.31
C TYR A 279 -0.99 16.59 24.66
N SER A 280 -1.28 15.33 25.00
CA SER A 280 -0.75 14.73 26.23
C SER A 280 0.78 14.69 26.19
N VAL A 281 1.40 14.72 27.38
CA VAL A 281 2.86 14.64 27.54
C VAL A 281 3.43 13.41 26.82
N GLU A 282 2.71 12.29 26.81
CA GLU A 282 3.11 11.07 26.12
C GLU A 282 3.19 11.27 24.60
N ILE A 283 2.11 11.76 23.98
CA ILE A 283 2.03 11.98 22.53
C ILE A 283 3.07 13.03 22.09
N LYS A 284 3.18 14.13 22.84
CA LYS A 284 4.18 15.17 22.60
C LYS A 284 5.59 14.60 22.63
N LYS A 285 5.93 13.77 23.62
CA LYS A 285 7.26 13.14 23.73
C LYS A 285 7.56 12.20 22.57
N LEU A 286 6.58 11.39 22.13
CA LEU A 286 6.76 10.51 20.97
C LEU A 286 7.12 11.31 19.71
N PHE A 287 6.39 12.39 19.44
CA PHE A 287 6.68 13.25 18.29
C PHE A 287 8.06 13.91 18.40
N LEU A 288 8.38 14.53 19.54
CA LEU A 288 9.66 15.21 19.73
C LEU A 288 10.88 14.26 19.71
N ASN A 289 10.68 12.98 20.05
CA ASN A 289 11.74 11.96 19.99
C ASN A 289 11.85 11.28 18.62
N SER A 290 10.88 11.48 17.74
CA SER A 290 10.91 10.96 16.37
C SER A 290 11.76 11.85 15.46
N ASN A 291 12.34 11.27 14.41
CA ASN A 291 13.03 12.03 13.38
C ASN A 291 12.03 12.53 12.32
N THR A 292 11.12 13.40 12.73
CA THR A 292 10.03 13.91 11.88
C THR A 292 10.36 15.26 11.25
N LYS A 293 10.11 15.37 9.95
CA LYS A 293 10.01 16.63 9.22
C LYS A 293 8.74 16.64 8.38
N ILE A 294 8.00 17.74 8.45
CA ILE A 294 6.78 17.95 7.67
C ILE A 294 7.07 19.05 6.66
N TYR A 295 6.85 18.75 5.39
CA TYR A 295 7.09 19.64 4.26
C TYR A 295 5.77 20.06 3.63
N HIS A 296 5.58 21.35 3.42
CA HIS A 296 4.48 21.90 2.63
C HIS A 296 4.95 21.99 1.17
N LEU A 297 4.32 21.23 0.27
CA LEU A 297 4.87 20.96 -1.06
C LEU A 297 4.75 22.15 -2.03
N ASP A 298 3.94 23.15 -1.70
CA ASP A 298 3.81 24.38 -2.50
C ASP A 298 4.96 25.39 -2.23
N GLU A 299 5.85 25.12 -1.27
CA GLU A 299 6.77 26.11 -0.69
C GLU A 299 8.28 25.78 -0.85
N ILE A 300 8.66 24.58 -1.35
CA ILE A 300 10.03 24.05 -1.24
C ILE A 300 10.49 23.32 -2.52
N ASP A 301 11.81 23.21 -2.73
CA ASP A 301 12.41 22.36 -3.77
C ASP A 301 12.01 20.89 -3.62
N TYR A 302 11.21 20.43 -4.57
CA TYR A 302 10.69 19.08 -4.69
C TYR A 302 11.77 17.99 -4.62
N LYS A 303 12.94 18.24 -5.22
CA LYS A 303 13.99 17.20 -5.35
C LYS A 303 14.63 16.86 -4.01
N GLU A 304 14.90 17.87 -3.18
CA GLU A 304 15.48 17.66 -1.85
C GLU A 304 14.52 16.88 -0.93
N ILE A 305 13.22 17.15 -1.02
CA ILE A 305 12.20 16.45 -0.23
C ILE A 305 12.14 14.98 -0.67
N LEU A 306 12.11 14.73 -1.98
CA LEU A 306 12.09 13.38 -2.53
C LEU A 306 13.28 12.55 -2.04
N ASP A 307 14.50 13.10 -2.10
CA ASP A 307 15.70 12.38 -1.64
C ASP A 307 15.62 12.04 -0.15
N LYS A 308 15.14 12.96 0.69
CA LYS A 308 14.94 12.71 2.13
C LYS A 308 13.87 11.66 2.40
N SER A 309 12.75 11.74 1.67
CA SER A 309 11.64 10.79 1.77
C SER A 309 12.09 9.38 1.40
N LEU A 310 12.76 9.22 0.26
CA LEU A 310 13.30 7.93 -0.19
C LEU A 310 14.36 7.37 0.75
N ASN A 311 15.21 8.23 1.34
CA ASN A 311 16.17 7.79 2.35
C ASN A 311 15.48 7.25 3.61
N MET A 312 14.43 7.92 4.08
CA MET A 312 13.63 7.44 5.22
C MET A 312 12.92 6.13 4.89
N ARG A 313 12.29 6.05 3.71
CA ARG A 313 11.63 4.84 3.18
C ARG A 313 12.57 3.64 3.19
N ARG A 314 13.77 3.79 2.62
CA ARG A 314 14.82 2.73 2.61
C ARG A 314 15.29 2.38 4.01
N ARG A 315 15.44 3.38 4.89
CA ARG A 315 15.86 3.15 6.29
C ARG A 315 14.88 2.25 7.05
N LEU A 316 13.58 2.44 6.84
CA LEU A 316 12.55 1.68 7.55
C LEU A 316 12.22 0.34 6.87
N ARG A 317 12.09 0.33 5.54
CA ARG A 317 11.64 -0.86 4.78
C ARG A 317 12.79 -1.75 4.28
N GLY A 318 14.03 -1.28 4.34
CA GLY A 318 15.18 -1.96 3.74
C GLY A 318 15.10 -1.97 2.22
N ARG A 319 15.61 -3.05 1.58
CA ARG A 319 15.61 -3.21 0.11
C ARG A 319 14.21 -3.19 -0.51
N VAL A 320 13.21 -3.62 0.24
CA VAL A 320 11.80 -3.62 -0.17
C VAL A 320 11.28 -2.20 -0.40
N GLY A 321 11.87 -1.18 0.23
CA GLY A 321 11.53 0.22 0.00
C GLY A 321 11.88 0.72 -1.41
N GLU A 322 12.60 -0.06 -2.21
CA GLU A 322 12.94 0.24 -3.61
C GLU A 322 12.01 -0.49 -4.61
N LEU A 323 11.08 -1.31 -4.12
CA LEU A 323 10.05 -1.96 -4.94
C LEU A 323 8.83 -1.02 -5.06
N GLY A 324 8.25 -0.98 -6.27
CA GLY A 324 7.20 -0.02 -6.65
C GLY A 324 7.64 1.43 -6.44
#